data_AF-A0A3S4X4V0-F1
#
_entry.id   AF-A0A3S4X4V0-F1
#
_cell.length_a   1.000
_cell.length_b   1.000
_cell.length_c   1.000
_cell.angle_alpha   90.00
_cell.angle_beta   90.00
_cell.angle_gamma   90.00
#
_symmetry.space_group_name_H-M   'P 1'
#
loop_
_entity.id
_entity.type
_entity.pdbx_description
1 polymer ?
#
loop_
_entity_poly.entity_id
_entity_poly.type
_entity_poly.pdbx_seq_one_letter_code
_entity_poly.pdbx_strand_id
1 'polypeptide(L)' 'MDIGGLLAALGGAENIRSVEGALSRIRVGLHDKNLVDGEALRELGVIGVVLQHDAVQVILGAGAEQTAVELAKCVSQLPS' A
#
# COMPACT_ATOMS: atom_id res chain seq x y z
N MET A 1 -1.89 9.74 -7.32
CA MET A 1 -1.22 8.43 -7.36
C MET A 1 -2.18 7.42 -7.94
N ASP A 2 -1.68 6.45 -8.68
CA ASP A 2 -2.51 5.36 -9.21
C ASP A 2 -2.76 4.32 -8.13
N ILE A 3 -4.00 4.24 -7.64
CA ILE A 3 -4.42 3.29 -6.60
C ILE A 3 -4.50 1.86 -7.16
N GLY A 4 -4.85 1.70 -8.44
CA GLY A 4 -4.91 0.38 -9.08
C GLY A 4 -3.51 -0.23 -9.20
N GLY A 5 -2.56 0.57 -9.68
CA GLY A 5 -1.13 0.20 -9.69
C GLY A 5 -0.59 -0.08 -8.29
N LEU A 6 -0.93 0.75 -7.29
CA LEU A 6 -0.51 0.52 -5.91
C LEU A 6 -1.04 -0.81 -5.37
N LEU A 7 -2.31 -1.11 -5.60
CA LEU A 7 -2.94 -2.35 -5.14
C LEU A 7 -2.35 -3.58 -5.84
N ALA A 8 -2.09 -3.50 -7.15
CA ALA A 8 -1.41 -4.55 -7.90
C ALA A 8 0.03 -4.79 -7.39
N ALA A 9 0.78 -3.71 -7.16
CA ALA A 9 2.15 -3.77 -6.63
C ALA A 9 2.22 -4.31 -5.19
N LEU A 10 1.12 -4.23 -4.43
CA LEU A 10 0.99 -4.84 -3.10
C LEU A 10 0.55 -6.30 -3.15
N GLY A 11 0.37 -6.89 -4.34
CA GLY A 11 -0.08 -8.28 -4.50
C GLY A 11 -1.59 -8.46 -4.57
N GLY A 12 -2.35 -7.39 -4.83
CA GLY A 12 -3.80 -7.42 -4.91
C GLY A 12 -4.50 -7.09 -3.59
N ALA A 13 -5.82 -6.96 -3.63
CA ALA A 13 -6.61 -6.56 -2.48
C ALA A 13 -6.70 -7.66 -1.43
N GLU A 14 -6.79 -8.94 -1.86
CA GLU A 14 -6.78 -10.09 -0.95
C GLU A 14 -5.47 -10.22 -0.16
N ASN A 15 -4.37 -9.63 -0.66
CA ASN A 15 -3.11 -9.64 0.05
C ASN A 15 -3.06 -8.58 1.17
N ILE A 16 -3.98 -7.63 1.22
CA ILE A 16 -3.97 -6.54 2.19
C ILE A 16 -4.81 -6.90 3.41
N ARG A 17 -4.18 -6.95 4.59
CA ARG A 17 -4.81 -7.18 5.89
C ARG A 17 -5.26 -5.90 6.57
N SER A 18 -4.46 -4.83 6.46
CA SER A 18 -4.76 -3.55 7.09
C SER A 18 -4.07 -2.40 6.36
N VAL A 19 -4.66 -1.21 6.45
CA VAL A 19 -4.11 0.03 5.89
C VAL A 19 -4.12 1.09 6.98
N GLU A 20 -2.94 1.62 7.31
CA GLU A 20 -2.74 2.67 8.31
C GLU A 20 -2.06 3.87 7.63
N GLY A 21 -2.76 5.01 7.54
CA GLY A 21 -2.23 6.24 7.00
C GLY A 21 -1.54 7.10 8.07
N ALA A 22 -0.42 7.73 7.71
CA ALA A 22 0.23 8.78 8.48
C ALA A 22 0.50 10.00 7.58
N LEU A 23 1.08 11.06 8.15
CA LEU A 23 1.32 12.32 7.43
C LEU A 23 2.18 12.15 6.17
N SER A 24 3.22 11.31 6.22
CA SER A 24 4.22 11.16 5.15
C SER A 24 4.35 9.76 4.57
N ARG A 25 3.64 8.78 5.13
CA ARG A 25 3.76 7.36 4.79
C ARG A 25 2.46 6.61 5.04
N ILE A 26 2.36 5.45 4.41
CA ILE A 26 1.31 4.46 4.64
C ILE A 26 1.98 3.19 5.12
N ARG A 27 1.39 2.54 6.11
CA ARG A 27 1.75 1.19 6.51
C ARG A 27 0.64 0.26 6.07
N VAL A 28 1.00 -0.73 5.25
CA VAL A 28 0.07 -1.75 4.77
C VAL A 28 0.48 -3.08 5.39
N GLY A 29 -0.41 -3.66 6.19
CA GLY A 29 -0.26 -5.03 6.66
C GLY A 29 -0.66 -6.00 5.56
N LEU A 30 0.11 -7.06 5.37
CA LEU A 30 -0.03 -8.00 4.26
C LEU A 30 -0.24 -9.44 4.75
N HIS A 31 -0.84 -10.27 3.90
CA HIS A 31 -0.91 -11.72 4.10
C HIS A 31 0.39 -12.41 3.65
N ASP A 32 0.94 -12.00 2.51
CA ASP A 32 2.21 -12.46 1.97
C ASP A 32 3.03 -11.29 1.39
N LYS A 33 4.15 -10.98 2.04
CA LYS A 33 5.06 -9.91 1.60
C LYS A 33 5.83 -10.25 0.32
N ASN A 34 5.91 -11.52 -0.08
CA ASN A 34 6.64 -11.94 -1.28
C ASN A 34 5.90 -11.55 -2.56
N LEU A 35 4.61 -11.23 -2.46
CA LEU A 35 3.80 -10.73 -3.57
C LEU A 35 4.00 -9.22 -3.81
N VAL A 36 4.79 -8.54 -2.97
CA VAL A 36 5.07 -7.10 -3.12
C VAL A 36 6.09 -6.88 -4.22
N ASP A 37 5.69 -6.09 -5.21
CA ASP A 37 6.57 -5.58 -6.25
C ASP A 37 7.17 -4.22 -5.83
N GLY A 38 8.37 -4.27 -5.28
CA GLY A 38 9.10 -3.09 -4.87
C GLY A 38 9.53 -2.17 -6.02
N GLU A 39 9.69 -2.69 -7.24
CA GLU A 39 10.02 -1.86 -8.41
C GLU A 39 8.78 -1.11 -8.91
N ALA A 40 7.65 -1.80 -9.05
CA ALA A 40 6.38 -1.16 -9.40
C ALA A 40 5.99 -0.07 -8.38
N LEU A 41 6.21 -0.31 -7.08
CA LEU A 41 6.03 0.72 -6.06
C LEU A 41 6.90 1.96 -6.31
N ARG A 42 8.17 1.78 -6.69
CA ARG A 42 9.07 2.91 -7.02
C ARG A 42 8.62 3.67 -8.26
N GLU A 43 8.13 2.97 -9.27
CA GLU A 43 7.59 3.58 -10.50
C GLU A 43 6.34 4.43 -10.27
N LEU A 44 5.56 4.12 -9.23
CA LEU A 44 4.41 4.92 -8.80
C LEU A 44 4.79 6.26 -8.15
N GLY A 45 6.08 6.59 -8.06
CA GLY A 45 6.59 7.85 -7.54
C GLY A 45 6.69 7.89 -6.01
N VAL A 46 6.76 6.72 -5.36
CA VAL A 46 6.98 6.63 -3.92
C VAL A 46 8.43 7.02 -3.60
N ILE A 47 8.63 7.77 -2.52
CA ILE A 47 9.94 8.22 -2.06
C ILE A 47 10.78 7.05 -1.54
N GLY A 48 10.12 6.06 -0.95
CA GLY A 48 10.79 4.90 -0.40
C GLY A 48 9.83 3.80 -0.02
N VAL A 49 10.36 2.57 0.03
CA VAL A 49 9.64 1.37 0.42
C VAL A 49 10.45 0.66 1.48
N VAL A 50 9.82 0.34 2.61
CA VAL A 50 10.44 -0.41 3.70
C VAL A 50 9.60 -1.64 4.00
N LEU A 51 10.15 -2.82 3.74
CA LEU A 51 9.54 -4.09 4.13
C LEU A 51 9.93 -4.41 5.57
N GLN A 52 8.94 -4.66 6.42
CA GLN A 52 9.16 -4.96 7.83
C GLN A 52 8.14 -5.99 8.32
N HIS A 53 8.62 -7.17 8.75
CA HIS A 53 7.78 -8.30 9.14
C HIS A 53 6.75 -8.64 8.05
N ASP A 54 5.46 -8.55 8.37
CA ASP A 54 4.32 -8.81 7.48
C ASP A 54 3.68 -7.50 7.01
N ALA A 55 4.46 -6.42 6.92
CA ALA A 55 3.98 -5.13 6.49
C ALA A 55 4.98 -4.45 5.54
N VAL A 56 4.45 -3.55 4.73
CA VAL A 56 5.23 -2.64 3.91
C VAL A 56 4.90 -1.20 4.30
N GLN A 57 5.94 -0.38 4.45
CA GLN A 57 5.80 1.07 4.61
C GLN A 57 6.13 1.74 3.29
N VAL A 58 5.17 2.45 2.74
CA VAL A 58 5.32 3.24 1.52
C VAL A 58 5.41 4.70 1.92
N ILE A 59 6.55 5.31 1.63
CA ILE A 59 6.82 6.72 1.94
C ILE A 59 6.44 7.52 0.71
N LEU A 60 5.47 8.43 0.86
CA LEU A 60 4.88 9.20 -0.24
C LEU A 60 5.13 10.70 -0.09
N GLY A 61 5.41 11.16 1.14
CA GLY A 61 5.37 12.57 1.49
C GLY A 61 3.92 13.05 1.66
N ALA A 62 3.65 14.29 1.25
CA ALA A 62 2.32 14.87 1.37
C ALA A 62 1.28 14.06 0.56
N GLY A 63 0.09 13.83 1.15
CA GLY A 63 -0.97 13.05 0.52
C GLY A 63 -0.98 11.56 0.86
N ALA A 64 -0.08 11.09 1.74
CA ALA A 64 -0.08 9.72 2.24
C ALA A 64 -1.39 9.35 2.95
N GLU A 65 -1.92 10.24 3.78
CA GLU A 65 -3.20 10.03 4.48
C GLU A 65 -4.37 9.85 3.49
N GLN A 66 -4.45 10.69 2.47
CA GLN A 66 -5.51 10.61 1.46
C GLN A 66 -5.41 9.32 0.63
N THR A 67 -4.19 8.93 0.27
CA THR A 67 -3.94 7.66 -0.42
C THR A 67 -4.33 6.46 0.44
N ALA A 68 -4.05 6.49 1.75
CA ALA A 68 -4.46 5.42 2.66
C ALA A 68 -5.98 5.27 2.69
N VAL A 69 -6.71 6.39 2.71
CA VAL A 69 -8.19 6.39 2.65
C VAL A 69 -8.69 5.78 1.33
N GLU A 70 -8.10 6.15 0.20
CA GLU A 70 -8.48 5.61 -1.11
C GLU A 70 -8.17 4.11 -1.23
N LEU A 71 -6.98 3.68 -0.81
CA LEU A 71 -6.60 2.27 -0.79
C LEU A 71 -7.52 1.47 0.14
N ALA A 72 -7.80 1.98 1.34
CA ALA A 72 -8.70 1.34 2.28
C ALA A 72 -10.11 1.17 1.72
N LYS A 73 -10.63 2.15 0.95
CA LYS A 73 -11.93 2.02 0.27
C LYS A 73 -11.93 0.88 -0.75
N CYS A 74 -10.84 0.69 -1.50
CA CYS A 74 -10.73 -0.41 -2.45
C CYS A 74 -10.71 -1.78 -1.74
N VAL A 75 -10.04 -1.88 -0.60
CA VAL A 75 -9.92 -3.14 0.17
C VAL A 75 -11.20 -3.47 0.96
N SER A 76 -11.84 -2.46 1.58
CA SER A 76 -13.05 -2.64 2.39
C SER A 76 -14.33 -2.87 1.59
N GLN A 77 -14.30 -2.63 0.28
CA GLN A 77 -15.44 -2.92 -0.62
C GLN A 77 -15.47 -4.36 -1.12
N LEU A 78 -14.52 -5.22 -0.73
CA LEU A 78 -14.56 -6.64 -1.07
C LEU A 78 -15.48 -7.39 -0.10
N PRO A 79 -16.46 -8.16 -0.60
CA PRO A 79 -17.34 -8.95 0.25
C PRO A 79 -16.52 -10.02 0.99
N SER A 80 -16.81 -10.15 2.28
CA SER A 80 -16.30 -11.18 3.18
C SER A 80 -16.54 -12.60 2.66
#